data_AF-A0A8T7EJS8-F1
#
_entry.id   AF-A0A8T7EJS8-F1
#
_cell.length_a   1.000
_cell.length_b   1.000
_cell.length_c   1.000
_cell.angle_alpha   90.00
_cell.angle_beta   90.00
_cell.angle_gamma   90.00
#
_symmetry.space_group_name_H-M   'P 1'
#
loop_
_entity.id
_entity.type
_entity.pdbx_description
1 polymer ?
#
loop_
_entity_poly.entity_id
_entity_poly.type
_entity_poly.pdbx_seq_one_letter_code
_entity_poly.pdbx_strand_id
1 'polypeptide(L)' 'MLVAPGRPSLLDFHNRLPDMSGGVHFNLYNNVWGTNFPMWFEDDARFRFVLRAGPSR' A
#
# COMPACT_ATOMS: atom_id res chain seq x y z
N MET A 1 -1.61 3.77 -4.73
CA MET A 1 -0.62 2.69 -4.70
C MET A 1 -1.24 1.49 -3.99
N LEU A 2 -1.34 0.33 -4.65
CA LEU A 2 -1.94 -0.88 -4.06
C LEU A 2 -0.91 -1.72 -3.28
N VAL A 3 0.34 -1.75 -3.74
CA VAL A 3 1.44 -2.49 -3.14
C VAL A 3 2.72 -1.66 -3.15
N ALA A 4 3.54 -1.79 -2.10
CA ALA A 4 4.80 -1.08 -1.89
C ALA A 4 5.90 -2.08 -1.47
N PRO A 5 6.94 -2.29 -2.28
CA PRO A 5 8.12 -3.02 -1.85
C PRO A 5 8.97 -2.19 -0.88
N GLY A 6 9.57 -2.84 0.11
CA GLY A 6 10.44 -2.25 1.12
C GLY A 6 9.70 -1.53 2.25
N ARG A 7 9.01 -0.43 1.94
CA ARG A 7 8.32 0.37 2.97
C ARG A 7 7.01 0.95 2.44
N PRO A 8 6.04 1.28 3.31
CA PRO A 8 4.89 2.09 2.90
C PRO A 8 5.34 3.41 2.28
N SER A 9 4.82 3.73 1.10
CA SER A 9 5.24 4.86 0.27
C SER A 9 4.04 5.53 -0.43
N LEU A 10 2.94 5.69 0.30
CA LEU A 10 1.73 6.35 -0.21
C LEU A 10 2.04 7.80 -0.60
N LEU A 11 1.81 8.15 -1.88
CA LEU A 11 2.13 9.46 -2.48
C LEU A 11 3.64 9.82 -2.48
N ASP A 12 4.54 8.85 -2.34
CA ASP A 12 5.99 9.08 -2.45
C ASP A 12 6.45 8.78 -3.89
N PHE A 13 6.56 9.82 -4.72
CA PHE A 13 6.88 9.70 -6.14
C PHE A 13 8.36 9.95 -6.40
N HIS A 14 9.10 8.90 -6.74
CA HIS A 14 10.51 8.99 -7.11
C HIS A 14 10.97 7.76 -7.91
N ASN A 15 12.15 7.85 -8.52
CA ASN A 15 12.75 6.76 -9.30
C ASN A 15 13.80 5.92 -8.53
N ARG A 16 13.90 6.06 -7.21
CA ARG A 16 14.82 5.25 -6.38
C ARG A 16 14.29 3.82 -6.24
N LEU A 17 15.19 2.84 -6.31
CA LEU A 17 14.86 1.44 -6.03
C LEU A 17 14.57 1.25 -4.52
N PRO A 18 13.55 0.47 -4.15
CA PRO A 18 13.26 0.18 -2.75
C PRO A 18 14.28 -0.81 -2.18
N ASP A 19 14.62 -0.64 -0.89
CA ASP A 19 15.31 -1.68 -0.14
C ASP A 19 14.33 -2.82 0.17
N MET A 20 14.59 -4.00 -0.41
CA MET A 20 13.74 -5.18 -0.29
C MET A 20 13.81 -5.85 1.09
N SER A 21 14.77 -5.46 1.95
CA SER A 21 14.87 -5.96 3.33
C SER A 21 13.61 -5.68 4.15
N GLY A 22 12.86 -4.63 3.81
CA GLY A 22 11.61 -4.24 4.49
C GLY A 22 10.34 -4.95 4.02
N GLY A 23 10.44 -5.93 3.11
CA GLY A 23 9.32 -6.78 2.71
C GLY A 23 8.37 -6.14 1.68
N VAL A 24 7.08 -6.50 1.72
CA VAL A 24 6.05 -6.01 0.79
C VAL A 24 4.82 -5.57 1.57
N HIS A 25 4.36 -4.34 1.33
CA HIS A 25 3.27 -3.69 2.04
C HIS A 25 2.08 -3.49 1.11
N PHE A 26 0.87 -3.87 1.53
CA PHE A 26 -0.35 -3.66 0.76
C PHE A 26 -1.17 -2.53 1.39
N ASN A 27 -1.63 -1.59 0.57
CA ASN A 27 -2.55 -0.57 1.04
C ASN A 27 -3.98 -1.13 1.02
N LEU A 28 -4.45 -1.61 2.16
CA LEU A 28 -5.84 -2.09 2.31
C LEU A 28 -6.81 -0.91 2.42
N TYR A 29 -6.38 0.17 3.06
CA TYR A 29 -7.15 1.39 3.21
C TYR A 29 -6.22 2.60 3.33
N ASN A 30 -6.68 3.75 2.83
CA ASN A 30 -6.12 5.06 3.13
C ASN A 30 -7.23 6.11 3.08
N ASN A 31 -7.01 7.24 3.73
CA ASN A 31 -7.96 8.35 3.79
C ASN A 31 -7.44 9.58 3.02
N VAL A 32 -6.75 9.35 1.89
CA VAL A 32 -6.22 10.44 1.05
C VAL A 32 -7.23 10.76 -0.03
N TRP A 33 -7.69 12.01 -0.05
CA TRP A 33 -8.75 12.43 -0.96
C TRP A 33 -8.40 13.60 -1.88
N GLY A 34 -7.25 14.25 -1.66
CA GLY A 34 -6.86 15.43 -2.44
C GLY A 34 -7.73 16.68 -2.16
N THR A 35 -8.45 16.70 -1.03
CA THR A 35 -9.20 17.87 -0.56
C THR A 35 -8.73 18.29 0.82
N ASN A 36 -9.04 19.54 1.20
CA ASN A 36 -8.75 20.09 2.54
C ASN A 36 -9.86 19.80 3.56
N PHE A 37 -10.86 19.00 3.20
CA PHE A 37 -11.95 18.63 4.10
C PHE A 37 -11.70 17.20 4.60
N PRO A 38 -11.90 16.92 5.90
CA PRO A 38 -11.91 15.55 6.35
C PRO A 38 -13.06 14.82 5.65
N MET A 39 -12.78 13.60 5.21
CA MET A 39 -13.77 12.69 4.67
C MET A 39 -13.73 11.39 5.46
N TRP A 40 -14.89 10.76 5.58
CA TRP A 40 -15.10 9.56 6.36
C TRP A 40 -15.60 8.45 5.45
N PHE A 41 -15.04 7.26 5.63
CA PHE A 41 -15.58 6.03 5.07
C PHE A 41 -16.41 5.36 6.17
N GLU A 42 -17.71 5.27 5.98
CA GLU A 42 -18.67 4.87 7.03
C GLU A 42 -19.07 3.38 6.98
N ASP A 43 -18.56 2.64 6.01
CA ASP A 43 -18.93 1.24 5.78
C ASP A 43 -17.88 0.26 6.35
N ASP A 44 -18.26 -1.02 6.47
CA ASP A 44 -17.38 -2.10 6.87
C ASP A 44 -16.36 -2.41 5.78
N ALA A 45 -15.07 -2.33 6.12
CA ALA A 45 -13.99 -2.73 5.22
C ALA A 45 -13.55 -4.17 5.50
N ARG A 46 -13.93 -5.12 4.64
CA ARG A 46 -13.49 -6.52 4.72
C ARG A 46 -12.54 -6.88 3.59
N PHE A 47 -11.33 -7.30 3.93
CA PHE A 47 -10.29 -7.68 2.97
C PHE A 47 -9.96 -9.17 3.06
N ARG A 48 -9.92 -9.83 1.91
CA ARG A 48 -9.44 -11.21 1.78
C ARG A 48 -8.47 -11.28 0.61
N PHE A 49 -7.28 -11.80 0.84
CA PHE A 49 -6.27 -11.94 -0.20
C PHE A 49 -5.50 -13.25 -0.06
N VAL A 50 -5.00 -13.73 -1.19
CA VAL A 50 -4.13 -14.89 -1.29
C VAL A 50 -2.82 -14.40 -1.90
N LEU A 51 -1.72 -14.60 -1.20
CA LEU A 51 -0.40 -14.30 -1.71
C LEU A 51 0.22 -15.57 -2.28
N ARG A 52 0.73 -15.49 -3.51
CA ARG A 52 1.51 -16.54 -4.13
C ARG A 52 2.87 -15.97 -4.47
N ALA A 53 3.89 -16.43 -3.76
CA ALA A 53 5.27 -16.17 -4.15
C ALA A 53 5.69 -17.18 -5.22
N GLY A 54 6.37 -16.72 -6.25
CA GLY A 54 7.12 -17.59 -7.15
C GLY A 54 8.33 -18.21 -6.43
N PRO A 55 9.06 -19.13 -7.07
CA PRO A 55 10.27 -19.69 -6.49
C PRO A 55 11.25 -18.57 -6.12
N SER A 56 11.81 -18.63 -4.90
CA SER A 56 13.02 -17.89 -4.56
C SER A 56 14.16 -18.48 -5.40
N ARG A 57 14.83 -17.64 -6.19
CA ARG A 57 16.11 -18.00 -6.82
C ARG A 57 17.21 -18.06 -5.77
#